data_AF-A0A392NZP8-F1
#
_entry.id   AF-A0A392NZP8-F1
#
_cell.length_a   1.000
_cell.length_b   1.000
_cell.length_c   1.000
_cell.angle_alpha   90.00
_cell.angle_beta   90.00
_cell.angle_gamma   90.00
#
_symmetry.space_group_name_H-M   'P 1'
#
loop_
_entity.id
_entity.type
_entity.pdbx_description
1 polymer ?
#
loop_
_entity_poly.entity_id
_entity_poly.type
_entity_poly.pdbx_seq_one_letter_code
_entity_poly.pdbx_strand_id
1 'polypeptide(L)'
;MPESKIYEQGRSLKIHYLIKDMFHVCFECGRTFKTLQGLHIHESSHSKARCDQCGEIFSSPQACGRHRNTHRIIEYHPPPHPPIPEIPFQCNYCASKFSTAEELDNHVANRH
;
A
#
# COMPACT_ATOMS: atom_id res chain seq x y z
N MET A 1 14.85 43.90 33.81
CA MET A 1 15.06 42.47 34.12
C MET A 1 14.19 41.64 33.19
N PRO A 2 14.64 40.53 32.60
CA PRO A 2 16.03 40.04 32.38
C PRO A 2 16.38 40.08 30.87
N GLU A 3 17.60 39.90 30.34
CA GLU A 3 18.98 39.92 30.80
C GLU A 3 19.87 40.06 29.54
N SER A 4 20.92 40.89 29.62
CA SER A 4 22.33 40.58 29.28
C SER A 4 22.63 39.74 28.01
N LYS A 5 23.47 40.09 27.03
CA LYS A 5 24.66 40.95 26.96
C LYS A 5 25.06 41.10 25.47
N ILE A 6 25.57 42.27 25.12
CA ILE A 6 26.33 42.55 23.90
C ILE A 6 27.64 41.77 23.96
N TYR A 7 28.03 41.08 22.88
CA TYR A 7 29.42 40.68 22.66
C TYR A 7 29.83 40.88 21.20
N GLU A 8 31.00 41.48 21.08
CA GLU A 8 31.63 42.04 19.90
C GLU A 8 32.22 40.97 18.96
N GLN A 9 32.47 41.41 17.73
CA GLN A 9 33.51 40.93 16.82
C GLN A 9 33.35 39.55 16.12
N GLY A 10 32.97 39.64 14.85
CA GLY A 10 33.93 39.30 13.80
C GLY A 10 34.06 37.84 13.34
N ARG A 11 32.98 37.02 13.32
CA ARG A 11 33.05 35.66 12.72
C ARG A 11 31.87 35.15 11.90
N SER A 12 30.85 35.95 11.55
CA SER A 12 29.67 35.38 10.87
C SER A 12 29.72 35.31 9.34
N LEU A 13 30.75 35.86 8.68
CA LEU A 13 30.84 35.78 7.22
C LEU A 13 31.62 34.55 6.71
N LYS A 14 32.50 33.95 7.52
CA LYS A 14 33.31 32.78 7.08
C LYS A 14 32.56 31.46 7.14
N ILE A 15 31.57 31.31 8.03
CA ILE A 15 30.80 30.06 8.17
C ILE A 15 29.88 29.83 6.97
N HIS A 16 29.30 30.89 6.39
CA HIS A 16 28.48 30.77 5.18
C HIS A 16 29.25 30.16 4.00
N TYR A 17 30.51 30.56 3.79
CA TYR A 17 31.36 30.03 2.73
C TYR A 17 31.87 28.61 3.01
N LEU A 18 32.11 28.24 4.27
CA LEU A 18 32.57 26.89 4.65
C LEU A 18 31.45 25.83 4.52
N ILE A 19 30.19 26.21 4.73
CA ILE A 19 29.04 25.29 4.56
C ILE A 19 28.78 25.01 3.08
N LYS A 20 29.04 25.99 2.19
CA LYS A 20 28.84 25.86 0.74
C LYS A 20 29.74 24.78 0.11
N ASP A 21 30.91 24.53 0.70
CA ASP A 21 31.89 23.54 0.24
C ASP A 21 31.71 22.15 0.88
N MET A 22 31.02 22.05 2.02
CA MET A 22 30.82 20.80 2.76
C MET A 22 29.44 20.18 2.54
N PHE A 23 28.45 20.98 2.12
CA PHE A 23 27.06 20.53 1.94
C PHE A 23 26.56 20.89 0.55
N HIS A 24 25.78 19.98 -0.03
CA HIS A 24 25.11 20.16 -1.30
C HIS A 24 23.75 20.82 -1.06
N VAL A 25 23.49 21.94 -1.72
CA VAL A 25 22.30 22.77 -1.48
C VAL A 25 21.31 22.64 -2.63
N CYS A 26 20.04 22.43 -2.32
CA CYS A 26 18.96 22.46 -3.29
C CYS A 26 18.64 23.90 -3.71
N PHE A 27 18.69 24.18 -5.01
CA PHE A 27 18.42 25.53 -5.53
C PHE A 27 16.94 25.94 -5.41
N GLU A 28 16.02 24.97 -5.49
CA GLU A 28 14.57 25.21 -5.43
C GLU A 28 14.07 25.59 -4.04
N CYS A 29 14.66 25.02 -2.97
CA CYS A 29 14.14 25.22 -1.60
C CYS A 29 15.21 25.57 -0.55
N GLY A 30 16.49 25.64 -0.93
CA GLY A 30 17.59 26.02 -0.04
C GLY A 30 17.98 24.97 1.01
N ARG A 31 17.41 23.75 0.99
CA ARG A 31 17.82 22.67 1.91
C ARG A 31 19.24 22.22 1.64
N THR A 32 19.97 21.91 2.71
CA THR A 32 21.35 21.44 2.66
C THR A 32 21.44 19.94 2.96
N PHE A 33 22.31 19.25 2.22
CA PHE A 33 22.52 17.81 2.29
C PHE A 33 24.01 17.51 2.44
N LYS A 34 24.36 16.49 3.23
CA LYS A 34 25.75 16.09 3.47
C LYS A 34 26.40 15.38 2.28
N THR A 35 25.60 14.90 1.33
CA THR A 35 26.08 14.11 0.18
C THR A 35 25.36 14.52 -1.10
N LEU A 36 26.08 14.45 -2.23
CA LEU A 36 25.52 14.77 -3.55
C LEU A 36 24.36 13.82 -3.90
N GLN A 37 24.49 12.55 -3.54
CA GLN A 37 23.43 11.57 -3.75
C GLN A 37 22.16 11.89 -2.94
N GLY A 38 22.30 12.41 -1.72
CA GLY A 38 21.18 12.90 -0.93
C GLY A 38 20.48 14.09 -1.57
N LEU A 39 21.27 15.01 -2.16
CA LEU A 39 20.74 16.13 -2.94
C LEU A 39 19.99 15.63 -4.18
N HIS A 40 20.59 14.76 -5.01
CA HIS A 40 19.94 14.25 -6.23
C HIS A 40 18.61 13.53 -5.95
N ILE A 41 18.55 12.70 -4.89
CA ILE A 41 17.31 12.05 -4.48
C ILE A 41 16.27 13.10 -4.06
N HIS A 42 16.68 14.13 -3.33
CA HIS A 42 15.80 15.22 -2.96
C HIS A 42 15.33 16.04 -4.17
N GLU A 43 16.19 16.33 -5.14
CA GLU A 43 15.81 17.04 -6.37
C GLU A 43 14.78 16.26 -7.18
N SER A 44 14.85 14.93 -7.18
CA SER A 44 13.80 14.09 -7.77
C SER A 44 12.44 14.26 -7.08
N SER A 45 12.41 14.71 -5.82
CA SER A 45 11.17 15.01 -5.11
C SER A 45 10.52 16.31 -5.60
N HIS A 46 11.29 17.27 -6.12
CA HIS A 46 10.72 18.48 -6.75
C HIS A 46 10.00 18.17 -8.07
N SER A 47 10.32 17.04 -8.70
CA SER A 47 9.60 16.58 -9.88
C SER A 47 8.20 16.14 -9.48
N LYS A 48 7.21 16.94 -9.89
CA LYS A 48 5.79 16.61 -9.76
C LYS A 48 5.52 15.30 -10.50
N ALA A 49 5.10 14.28 -9.78
CA ALA A 49 4.79 12.98 -10.35
C ALA A 49 3.27 12.87 -10.58
N ARG A 50 2.86 12.60 -11.81
CA ARG A 50 1.45 12.40 -12.18
C ARG A 50 1.09 10.93 -12.07
N CYS A 51 -0.09 10.62 -11.53
CA CYS A 51 -0.63 9.26 -11.59
C CYS A 51 -1.23 8.99 -12.97
N ASP A 52 -0.82 7.90 -13.62
CA ASP A 52 -1.32 7.52 -14.94
C ASP A 52 -2.79 7.08 -14.96
N GLN A 53 -3.33 6.67 -13.81
CA GLN A 53 -4.69 6.11 -13.73
C GLN A 53 -5.77 7.17 -13.48
N CYS A 54 -5.50 8.18 -12.65
CA CYS A 54 -6.46 9.23 -12.32
C CYS A 54 -6.00 10.64 -12.71
N GLY A 55 -4.74 10.80 -13.13
CA GLY A 55 -4.18 12.09 -13.51
C GLY A 55 -3.82 13.02 -12.34
N GLU A 56 -3.99 12.59 -11.08
CA GLU A 56 -3.60 13.39 -9.91
C GLU A 56 -2.10 13.69 -9.89
N ILE A 57 -1.76 14.91 -9.48
CA ILE A 57 -0.39 15.42 -9.45
C ILE A 57 0.11 15.43 -8.01
N PHE A 58 1.19 14.70 -7.76
CA PHE A 58 1.82 14.59 -6.45
C PHE A 58 3.10 15.40 -6.39
N SER A 59 3.34 16.02 -5.23
CA SER A 59 4.54 16.79 -4.94
C SER A 59 5.81 15.94 -4.79
N SER A 60 5.73 14.62 -4.93
CA SER A 60 6.90 13.74 -5.00
C SER A 60 6.58 12.40 -5.69
N PRO A 61 7.59 11.74 -6.29
CA PRO A 61 7.43 10.41 -6.88
C PRO A 61 7.01 9.34 -5.86
N GLN A 62 7.51 9.43 -4.62
CA GLN A 62 7.15 8.47 -3.57
C GLN A 62 5.67 8.57 -3.19
N ALA A 63 5.12 9.79 -3.14
CA ALA A 63 3.71 10.01 -2.86
C ALA A 63 2.83 9.43 -3.97
N CYS A 64 3.21 9.63 -5.25
CA CYS A 64 2.52 9.01 -6.39
C CYS A 64 2.58 7.48 -6.34
N GLY A 65 3.74 6.90 -6.01
CA GLY A 65 3.90 5.45 -5.87
C GLY A 65 3.00 4.83 -4.79
N ARG A 66 2.87 5.49 -3.64
CA ARG A 66 1.95 5.06 -2.57
C ARG A 66 0.49 5.20 -3.00
N HIS A 67 0.14 6.31 -3.65
CA HIS A 67 -1.21 6.52 -4.19
C HIS A 67 -1.59 5.43 -5.20
N ARG A 68 -0.66 4.94 -6.04
CA ARG A 68 -0.97 3.88 -6.99
C ARG A 68 -1.51 2.59 -6.34
N ASN A 69 -1.21 2.35 -5.06
CA ASN A 69 -1.77 1.22 -4.32
C ASN A 69 -3.25 1.39 -3.99
N THR A 70 -3.78 2.62 -3.92
CA THR A 70 -5.21 2.85 -3.70
C THR A 70 -6.06 2.41 -4.89
N HIS A 71 -5.47 2.38 -6.09
CA HIS A 71 -6.14 1.86 -7.28
C HIS A 71 -6.10 0.33 -7.41
N ARG A 72 -5.26 -0.35 -6.61
CA ARG A 72 -5.31 -1.81 -6.50
C ARG A 72 -6.52 -2.17 -5.65
N ILE A 73 -7.67 -2.29 -6.30
CA ILE A 73 -8.80 -3.02 -5.74
C ILE A 73 -8.28 -4.44 -5.49
N ILE A 74 -8.16 -4.82 -4.22
CA ILE A 74 -7.87 -6.20 -3.87
C ILE A 74 -9.17 -6.94 -4.12
N GLU A 75 -9.30 -7.55 -5.31
CA GLU A 75 -10.42 -8.44 -5.63
C GLU A 75 -10.47 -9.53 -4.56
N TYR A 76 -11.47 -9.43 -3.67
CA TYR A 76 -11.71 -10.44 -2.66
C TYR A 76 -12.39 -11.62 -3.35
N HIS A 77 -11.61 -12.65 -3.65
CA HIS A 77 -12.16 -13.95 -4.01
C HIS A 77 -12.48 -14.71 -2.71
N PRO A 78 -13.78 -14.94 -2.38
CA PRO A 78 -14.12 -15.80 -1.26
C PRO A 78 -13.52 -17.21 -1.49
N PRO A 79 -13.16 -17.93 -0.41
CA PRO A 79 -12.66 -19.29 -0.52
C PRO A 79 -13.68 -20.18 -1.25
N PRO A 80 -13.22 -21.14 -2.08
CA PRO A 80 -14.12 -22.03 -2.80
C PRO A 80 -14.99 -22.82 -1.81
N HIS A 81 -16.29 -22.87 -2.08
CA HIS A 81 -17.21 -23.70 -1.30
C HIS A 81 -16.88 -25.18 -1.51
N PRO A 82 -16.92 -26.03 -0.48
CA PRO A 82 -16.71 -27.46 -0.63
C PRO A 82 -17.81 -28.07 -1.54
N PRO A 83 -17.49 -29.10 -2.34
CA PRO A 83 -18.48 -29.80 -3.16
C PRO A 83 -19.55 -30.42 -2.25
N ILE A 84 -20.82 -30.05 -2.49
CA ILE A 84 -21.97 -30.65 -1.80
C ILE A 84 -22.07 -32.10 -2.30
N PRO A 85 -22.15 -33.11 -1.42
CA PRO A 85 -22.34 -34.49 -1.86
C PRO A 85 -23.65 -34.57 -2.65
N GLU A 86 -23.57 -34.98 -3.92
CA GLU A 86 -24.76 -35.26 -4.72
C GLU A 86 -25.47 -36.45 -4.07
N ILE A 87 -26.71 -36.24 -3.64
CA ILE A 87 -27.57 -37.30 -3.10
C ILE A 87 -28.67 -37.56 -4.14
N PRO A 88 -28.39 -38.34 -5.19
CA PRO A 88 -29.25 -38.43 -6.37
C PRO A 88 -30.50 -39.30 -6.16
N PHE A 89 -30.53 -40.12 -5.10
CA PHE A 89 -31.63 -41.06 -4.87
C PHE A 89 -32.53 -40.55 -3.74
N GLN A 90 -33.80 -40.29 -4.03
CA GLN A 90 -34.80 -39.87 -3.06
C GLN A 90 -35.96 -40.87 -3.03
N CYS A 91 -36.47 -41.18 -1.83
CA CYS A 91 -37.64 -42.04 -1.69
C CYS A 91 -38.89 -41.36 -2.24
N ASN A 92 -39.72 -42.11 -2.98
CA ASN A 92 -40.99 -41.60 -3.51
C ASN A 92 -42.10 -41.59 -2.47
N TYR A 93 -41.93 -42.30 -1.35
CA TYR A 93 -42.91 -42.42 -0.26
C TYR A 93 -42.58 -41.54 0.95
N CYS A 94 -41.34 -41.02 1.07
CA CYS A 94 -40.93 -40.14 2.16
C CYS A 94 -39.77 -39.19 1.75
N ALA A 95 -39.41 -38.25 2.62
CA ALA A 95 -38.34 -37.27 2.35
C ALA A 95 -36.91 -37.81 2.55
N SER A 96 -36.73 -39.10 2.76
CA SER A 96 -35.41 -39.73 2.92
C SER A 96 -34.63 -39.71 1.60
N LYS A 97 -33.33 -39.40 1.70
CA LYS A 97 -32.39 -39.31 0.58
C LYS A 97 -31.20 -40.24 0.83
N PHE A 98 -30.68 -40.83 -0.22
CA PHE A 98 -29.64 -41.87 -0.19
C PHE A 98 -28.56 -41.60 -1.24
N SER A 99 -27.33 -41.95 -0.89
CA SER A 99 -26.15 -41.80 -1.77
C SER A 99 -26.10 -42.85 -2.88
N THR A 100 -26.74 -44.01 -2.68
CA THR A 100 -26.77 -45.12 -3.62
C THR A 100 -28.19 -45.66 -3.86
N ALA A 101 -28.38 -46.33 -5.00
CA ALA A 101 -29.65 -46.98 -5.32
C ALA A 101 -29.96 -48.17 -4.40
N GLU A 102 -28.94 -48.91 -3.94
CA GLU A 102 -29.10 -50.07 -3.05
C GLU A 102 -29.65 -49.66 -1.68
N GLU A 103 -29.17 -48.54 -1.13
CA GLU A 103 -29.68 -47.99 0.13
C GLU A 103 -31.15 -47.56 0.01
N LEU A 104 -31.54 -46.98 -1.14
CA LEU A 104 -32.92 -46.62 -1.42
C LEU A 104 -33.81 -47.86 -1.58
N ASP A 105 -33.37 -48.86 -2.35
CA ASP A 105 -34.11 -50.09 -2.58
C ASP A 105 -34.38 -50.85 -1.26
N ASN A 106 -33.33 -51.01 -0.45
CA ASN A 106 -33.45 -51.57 0.89
C ASN A 106 -34.36 -50.74 1.79
N HIS A 107 -34.28 -49.41 1.73
CA HIS A 107 -35.17 -48.55 2.49
C HIS A 107 -36.64 -48.76 2.10
N VAL A 108 -36.96 -48.77 0.81
CA VAL A 108 -38.31 -48.99 0.33
C VAL A 108 -38.77 -50.38 0.78
N ALA A 109 -38.02 -51.44 0.47
CA ALA A 109 -38.41 -52.82 0.80
C ALA A 109 -38.61 -53.11 2.30
N ASN A 110 -37.90 -52.40 3.20
CA ASN A 110 -38.00 -52.62 4.64
C ASN A 110 -38.92 -51.63 5.37
N ARG A 111 -39.25 -50.48 4.76
CA ARG A 111 -40.01 -49.39 5.42
C ARG A 111 -41.32 -49.05 4.73
N HIS A 112 -41.57 -49.54 3.52
CA HIS A 112 -42.75 -49.26 2.70
C HIS A 112 -43.26 -50.54 2.00
#